data_AF-A0A2S8JMK8-F1
#
_entry.id   AF-A0A2S8JMK8-F1
#
_cell.length_a   1.000
_cell.length_b   1.000
_cell.length_c   1.000
_cell.angle_alpha   90.00
_cell.angle_beta   90.00
_cell.angle_gamma   90.00
#
_symmetry.space_group_name_H-M   'P 1'
#
loop_
_entity.id
_entity.type
_entity.pdbx_description
1 polymer ?
#
loop_
_entity_poly.entity_id
_entity_poly.type
_entity_poly.pdbx_seq_one_letter_code
_entity_poly.pdbx_strand_id
1 'polypeptide(L)'
;MSEINYQALRMAAENATPGEWCADDYYGVIADAGLNANYYIASCSGPDNRANKRFIAAADPATVLALLDEREAQSKRIAELTDALTQMINAHKTTMRSGYERIIECGGDCDSPEMMISESPEIRMAETVLKTGMKSE
;
A
#
# COMPACT_ATOMS: atom_id res chain seq x y z
N MET A 1 1.24 9.81 14.82
CA MET A 1 0.16 9.85 13.83
C MET A 1 -0.90 8.87 14.28
N SER A 2 -2.17 9.26 14.30
CA SER A 2 -3.26 8.32 14.54
C SER A 2 -3.37 7.37 13.36
N GLU A 3 -3.50 6.08 13.64
CA GLU A 3 -3.73 5.07 12.61
C GLU A 3 -5.09 5.34 11.93
N ILE A 4 -5.09 5.40 10.59
CA ILE A 4 -6.33 5.61 9.83
C ILE A 4 -7.12 4.30 9.88
N ASN A 5 -8.36 4.36 10.38
CA ASN A 5 -9.27 3.23 10.29
C ASN A 5 -9.87 3.15 8.87
N TYR A 6 -9.19 2.43 7.97
CA TYR A 6 -9.58 2.28 6.57
C TYR A 6 -10.97 1.65 6.40
N GLN A 7 -11.34 0.71 7.28
CA GLN A 7 -12.67 0.07 7.21
C GLN A 7 -13.78 1.04 7.59
N ALA A 8 -13.57 1.88 8.61
CA ALA A 8 -14.51 2.93 8.96
C ALA A 8 -14.63 3.97 7.83
N LEU A 9 -13.52 4.32 7.18
CA LEU A 9 -13.54 5.23 6.02
C LEU A 9 -14.27 4.63 4.83
N ARG A 10 -14.06 3.34 4.52
CA ARG A 10 -14.79 2.61 3.48
C ARG A 10 -16.30 2.63 3.73
N MET A 11 -16.72 2.26 4.94
CA MET A 11 -18.14 2.30 5.32
C MET A 11 -18.73 3.71 5.22
N ALA A 12 -17.96 4.75 5.59
CA ALA A 12 -18.42 6.12 5.46
C ALA A 12 -18.64 6.53 3.99
N ALA A 13 -17.73 6.13 3.10
CA ALA A 13 -17.86 6.38 1.66
C ALA A 13 -19.02 5.58 1.04
N GLU A 14 -19.18 4.30 1.36
CA GLU A 14 -20.29 3.46 0.85
C GLU A 14 -21.68 3.98 1.25
N ASN A 15 -21.80 4.63 2.42
CA ASN A 15 -23.06 5.18 2.91
C ASN A 15 -23.30 6.65 2.52
N ALA A 16 -22.33 7.32 1.92
CA ALA A 16 -22.47 8.68 1.45
C ALA A 16 -23.31 8.75 0.16
N THR A 17 -23.72 9.95 -0.24
CA THR A 17 -24.42 10.17 -1.52
C THR A 17 -23.56 9.61 -2.66
N PRO A 18 -24.04 8.62 -3.43
CA PRO A 18 -23.27 8.05 -4.53
C PRO A 18 -23.17 9.05 -5.70
N GLY A 19 -22.45 8.67 -6.76
CA GLY A 19 -22.31 9.49 -7.96
C GLY A 19 -21.22 10.56 -7.85
N GLU A 20 -21.01 11.29 -8.95
CA GLU A 20 -19.97 12.32 -9.01
C GLU A 20 -20.41 13.55 -8.22
N TRP A 21 -19.48 14.12 -7.46
CA TRP A 21 -19.73 15.36 -6.75
C TRP A 21 -19.09 16.53 -7.50
N CYS A 22 -19.81 17.65 -7.55
CA CYS A 22 -19.39 18.87 -8.23
C CYS A 22 -19.40 20.05 -7.28
N ALA A 23 -18.43 20.95 -7.46
CA ALA A 23 -18.49 22.27 -6.83
C ALA A 23 -19.42 23.18 -7.63
N ASP A 24 -20.39 23.80 -6.95
CA ASP A 24 -21.27 24.79 -7.57
C ASP A 24 -20.56 26.13 -7.85
N ASP A 25 -21.26 27.10 -8.44
CA ASP A 25 -20.72 28.46 -8.61
C ASP A 25 -20.83 29.34 -7.34
N TYR A 26 -21.65 28.93 -6.37
CA TYR A 26 -21.87 29.66 -5.11
C TYR A 26 -20.93 29.17 -4.00
N TYR A 27 -21.44 28.39 -3.04
CA TYR A 27 -20.71 27.99 -1.84
C TYR A 27 -20.84 26.49 -1.52
N GLY A 28 -21.45 25.72 -2.40
CA GLY A 28 -21.84 24.34 -2.14
C GLY A 28 -21.11 23.27 -2.94
N VAL A 29 -21.18 22.06 -2.41
CA VAL A 29 -20.93 20.81 -3.14
C VAL A 29 -22.28 20.18 -3.42
N ILE A 30 -22.49 19.75 -4.66
CA ILE A 30 -23.71 19.08 -5.13
C ILE A 30 -23.33 17.73 -5.73
N ALA A 31 -24.31 16.83 -5.84
CA ALA A 31 -24.16 15.58 -6.57
C ALA A 31 -24.89 15.69 -7.92
N ASP A 32 -24.80 14.65 -8.73
CA ASP A 32 -25.60 14.51 -9.94
C ASP A 32 -27.10 14.75 -9.70
N ALA A 33 -27.77 15.27 -10.73
CA ALA A 33 -29.19 15.60 -10.67
C ALA A 33 -30.04 14.39 -10.25
N GLY A 34 -30.91 14.59 -9.27
CA GLY A 34 -31.75 13.55 -8.68
C GLY A 34 -31.16 12.86 -7.45
N LEU A 35 -29.86 13.05 -7.17
CA LEU A 35 -29.22 12.53 -5.96
C LEU A 35 -29.35 13.50 -4.79
N ASN A 36 -29.27 12.98 -3.56
CA ASN A 36 -29.46 13.75 -2.32
C ASN A 36 -30.73 14.62 -2.30
N ALA A 37 -31.78 14.21 -3.03
CA ALA A 37 -32.98 15.00 -3.28
C ALA A 37 -32.70 16.44 -3.79
N ASN A 38 -31.60 16.62 -4.56
CA ASN A 38 -31.09 17.89 -5.07
C ASN A 38 -30.69 18.93 -4.00
N TYR A 39 -30.44 18.49 -2.76
CA TYR A 39 -29.85 19.34 -1.74
C TYR A 39 -28.33 19.39 -1.85
N TYR A 40 -27.73 20.49 -1.37
CA TYR A 40 -26.29 20.56 -1.17
C TYR A 40 -25.81 19.43 -0.26
N ILE A 41 -24.73 18.77 -0.66
CA ILE A 41 -24.01 17.80 0.16
C ILE A 41 -23.28 18.52 1.30
N ALA A 42 -22.63 19.63 0.97
CA ALA A 42 -21.90 20.45 1.91
C ALA A 42 -21.95 21.92 1.48
N SER A 43 -21.87 22.83 2.45
CA SER A 43 -21.64 24.26 2.22
C SER A 43 -20.30 24.65 2.81
N CYS A 44 -19.49 25.36 2.04
CA CYS A 44 -18.20 25.90 2.46
C CYS A 44 -18.29 27.42 2.61
N SER A 45 -17.81 27.94 3.73
CA SER A 45 -17.81 29.37 4.03
C SER A 45 -16.39 29.87 4.32
N GLY A 46 -16.20 31.19 4.32
CA GLY A 46 -14.91 31.82 4.57
C GLY A 46 -14.09 32.09 3.30
N PRO A 47 -12.87 32.65 3.43
CA PRO A 47 -12.07 33.08 2.28
C PRO A 47 -11.68 31.93 1.35
N ASP A 48 -11.46 30.74 1.89
CA ASP A 48 -11.01 29.56 1.13
C ASP A 48 -12.16 28.68 0.62
N ASN A 49 -13.41 29.15 0.69
CA ASN A 49 -14.59 28.35 0.35
C ASN A 49 -14.47 27.65 -1.02
N ARG A 50 -13.90 28.35 -2.01
CA ARG A 50 -13.75 27.86 -3.37
C ARG A 50 -12.78 26.68 -3.44
N ALA A 51 -11.69 26.74 -2.69
CA ALA A 51 -10.71 25.65 -2.63
C ALA A 51 -11.30 24.45 -1.87
N ASN A 52 -11.95 24.70 -0.72
CA ASN A 52 -12.51 23.66 0.12
C ASN A 52 -13.61 22.87 -0.59
N LYS A 53 -14.55 23.53 -1.27
CA LYS A 53 -15.62 22.83 -2.01
C LYS A 53 -15.09 21.99 -3.18
N ARG A 54 -14.04 22.48 -3.86
CA ARG A 54 -13.36 21.72 -4.93
C ARG A 54 -12.64 20.50 -4.38
N PHE A 55 -12.00 20.63 -3.22
CA PHE A 55 -11.37 19.50 -2.55
C PHE A 55 -12.40 18.44 -2.15
N ILE A 56 -13.51 18.84 -1.52
CA ILE A 56 -14.58 17.91 -1.13
C ILE A 56 -15.19 17.22 -2.36
N ALA A 57 -15.45 17.96 -3.44
CA ALA A 57 -15.94 17.40 -4.70
C ALA A 57 -14.94 16.41 -5.32
N ALA A 58 -13.64 16.70 -5.28
CA ALA A 58 -12.61 15.79 -5.78
C ALA A 58 -12.38 14.57 -4.86
N ALA A 59 -12.66 14.70 -3.56
CA ALA A 59 -12.60 13.63 -2.57
C ALA A 59 -13.97 13.00 -2.35
N ASP A 60 -14.75 12.85 -3.43
CA ASP A 60 -16.06 12.23 -3.38
C ASP A 60 -15.99 10.74 -2.98
N PRO A 61 -17.11 10.12 -2.61
CA PRO A 61 -17.13 8.73 -2.16
C PRO A 61 -16.56 7.74 -3.19
N ALA A 62 -16.79 7.97 -4.48
CA ALA A 62 -16.26 7.11 -5.54
C ALA A 62 -14.72 7.18 -5.58
N THR A 63 -14.15 8.38 -5.48
CA THR A 63 -12.70 8.59 -5.45
C THR A 63 -12.08 7.99 -4.19
N VAL A 64 -12.71 8.17 -3.03
CA VAL A 64 -12.22 7.59 -1.77
C VAL A 64 -12.22 6.06 -1.85
N LEU A 65 -13.27 5.44 -2.38
CA LEU A 65 -13.33 3.99 -2.55
C LEU A 65 -12.27 3.48 -3.52
N ALA A 66 -12.06 4.18 -4.65
CA ALA A 66 -11.01 3.82 -5.61
C ALA A 66 -9.61 3.88 -4.98
N LEU A 67 -9.33 4.90 -4.16
CA LEU A 67 -8.06 5.01 -3.43
C LEU A 67 -7.88 3.89 -2.41
N LEU A 68 -8.94 3.48 -1.73
CA LEU A 68 -8.90 2.36 -0.78
C LEU A 68 -8.67 1.02 -1.51
N ASP A 69 -9.32 0.81 -2.65
CA ASP A 69 -9.11 -0.36 -3.51
C ASP A 69 -7.67 -0.42 -4.03
N GLU A 70 -7.13 0.71 -4.51
CA GLU A 70 -5.73 0.80 -4.94
C GLU A 70 -4.77 0.48 -3.79
N ARG A 71 -5.02 1.03 -2.60
CA ARG A 71 -4.21 0.75 -1.40
C ARG A 71 -4.25 -0.73 -1.05
N GLU A 72 -5.42 -1.35 -1.02
CA GLU A 72 -5.55 -2.79 -0.72
C GLU A 72 -4.82 -3.66 -1.75
N ALA A 73 -4.93 -3.32 -3.05
CA ALA A 73 -4.22 -3.99 -4.12
C ALA A 73 -2.69 -3.84 -3.99
N GLN A 74 -2.21 -2.63 -3.67
CA GLN A 74 -0.78 -2.38 -3.42
C GLN A 74 -0.28 -3.14 -2.19
N SER A 75 -1.04 -3.15 -1.08
CA SER A 75 -0.69 -3.92 0.12
C SER A 75 -0.60 -5.42 -0.17
N LYS A 76 -1.56 -5.97 -0.91
CA LYS A 76 -1.52 -7.37 -1.36
C LYS A 76 -0.28 -7.64 -2.22
N ARG A 77 0.04 -6.75 -3.15
CA ARG A 77 1.22 -6.89 -4.01
C ARG A 77 2.53 -6.85 -3.21
N ILE A 78 2.62 -5.98 -2.21
CA ILE A 78 3.78 -5.92 -1.30
C ILE A 78 3.92 -7.24 -0.53
N ALA A 79 2.83 -7.81 -0.02
CA ALA A 79 2.86 -9.09 0.68
C ALA A 79 3.33 -10.23 -0.24
N GLU A 80 2.81 -10.32 -1.46
CA GLU A 80 3.24 -11.31 -2.46
C GLU A 80 4.73 -11.18 -2.81
N LEU A 81 5.23 -9.96 -3.01
CA LEU A 81 6.63 -9.71 -3.31
C LEU A 81 7.54 -10.03 -2.12
N THR A 82 7.08 -9.77 -0.90
CA THR A 82 7.79 -10.07 0.35
C THR A 82 7.92 -11.59 0.54
N ASP A 83 6.86 -12.35 0.28
CA ASP A 83 6.87 -13.81 0.32
C ASP A 83 7.79 -14.38 -0.77
N ALA A 84 7.65 -13.92 -2.01
CA ALA A 84 8.50 -14.35 -3.11
C ALA A 84 10.00 -14.06 -2.83
N LEU A 85 10.32 -12.88 -2.30
CA LEU A 85 11.69 -12.53 -1.92
C LEU A 85 12.21 -13.45 -0.80
N THR A 86 11.39 -13.73 0.20
CA THR A 86 11.73 -14.65 1.30
C THR A 86 12.03 -16.05 0.78
N GLN A 87 11.19 -16.57 -0.12
CA GLN A 87 11.40 -17.88 -0.75
C GLN A 87 12.68 -17.91 -1.58
N MET A 88 12.95 -16.89 -2.39
CA MET A 88 14.18 -16.81 -3.19
C MET A 88 15.44 -16.77 -2.34
N ILE A 89 15.47 -15.97 -1.26
CA ILE A 89 16.62 -15.92 -0.36
C ILE A 89 16.85 -17.29 0.30
N ASN A 90 15.78 -17.94 0.76
CA ASN A 90 15.89 -19.25 1.40
C ASN A 90 16.36 -20.33 0.43
N ALA A 91 15.87 -20.31 -0.81
CA ALA A 91 16.36 -21.18 -1.87
C ALA A 91 17.84 -20.92 -2.17
N HIS A 92 18.27 -19.66 -2.26
CA HIS A 92 19.66 -19.30 -2.50
C HIS A 92 20.59 -19.79 -1.39
N LYS A 93 20.22 -19.55 -0.12
CA LYS A 93 20.93 -20.07 1.06
C LYS A 93 21.02 -21.61 1.06
N THR A 94 19.98 -22.30 0.60
CA THR A 94 19.96 -23.76 0.49
C THR A 94 20.94 -24.23 -0.58
N THR A 95 20.92 -23.62 -1.76
CA THR A 95 21.88 -23.92 -2.83
C THR A 95 23.32 -23.70 -2.40
N MET A 96 23.60 -22.64 -1.63
CA MET A 96 24.95 -22.40 -1.08
C MET A 96 25.39 -23.53 -0.13
N ARG A 97 24.49 -24.00 0.74
CA ARG A 97 24.78 -25.13 1.65
C ARG A 97 25.02 -26.43 0.88
N SER A 98 24.17 -26.75 -0.09
CA SER A 98 24.37 -27.95 -0.93
C SER A 98 25.64 -27.85 -1.80
N GLY A 99 26.00 -26.65 -2.25
CA GLY A 99 27.26 -26.41 -2.94
C GLY A 99 28.47 -26.69 -2.04
N TYR A 100 28.44 -26.19 -0.81
CA TYR A 100 29.44 -26.49 0.23
C TYR A 100 29.58 -28.01 0.46
N GLU A 101 28.47 -28.72 0.71
CA GLU A 101 28.48 -30.17 0.93
C GLU A 101 29.17 -30.93 -0.21
N ARG A 102 28.83 -30.60 -1.46
CA ARG A 102 29.45 -31.23 -2.65
C ARG A 102 30.94 -30.94 -2.78
N ILE A 103 31.40 -29.73 -2.42
CA ILE A 103 32.82 -29.37 -2.47
C ILE A 103 33.59 -30.23 -1.46
N ILE A 104 33.08 -30.32 -0.23
CA ILE A 104 33.69 -31.13 0.83
C ILE A 104 33.71 -32.62 0.45
N GLU A 105 32.62 -33.16 -0.11
CA GLU A 105 32.56 -34.55 -0.62
C GLU A 105 33.61 -34.85 -1.69
N CYS A 106 33.94 -33.87 -2.54
CA CYS A 106 34.98 -33.99 -3.57
C CYS A 106 36.41 -33.80 -3.03
N GLY A 107 36.57 -33.56 -1.72
CA GLY A 107 37.86 -33.26 -1.09
C GLY A 107 38.37 -31.84 -1.35
N GLY A 108 37.49 -30.92 -1.75
CA GLY A 108 37.82 -29.50 -1.90
C GLY A 108 37.80 -28.76 -0.56
N ASP A 109 38.31 -27.53 -0.59
CA ASP A 109 38.30 -26.61 0.55
C ASP A 109 37.57 -25.32 0.16
N CYS A 110 36.70 -24.83 1.04
CA CYS A 110 35.94 -23.60 0.87
C CYS A 110 35.46 -23.07 2.23
N ASP A 111 35.12 -21.77 2.27
CA ASP A 111 34.57 -21.15 3.46
C ASP A 111 33.27 -21.85 3.91
N SER A 112 32.96 -21.76 5.21
CA SER A 112 31.72 -22.33 5.73
C SER A 112 30.50 -21.66 5.08
N PRO A 113 29.37 -22.38 4.91
CA PRO A 113 28.19 -21.80 4.29
C PRO A 113 27.65 -20.62 5.10
N GLU A 114 27.81 -20.61 6.43
CA GLU A 114 27.45 -19.47 7.27
C GLU A 114 28.28 -18.22 6.94
N MET A 115 29.59 -18.38 6.71
CA MET A 115 30.47 -17.27 6.34
C MET A 115 30.07 -16.71 4.98
N MET A 116 29.96 -17.58 3.96
CA MET A 116 29.55 -17.17 2.61
C MET A 116 28.18 -16.47 2.60
N ILE A 117 27.20 -16.99 3.36
CA ILE A 117 25.85 -16.39 3.46
C ILE A 117 25.92 -15.01 4.14
N SER A 118 26.70 -14.86 5.20
CA SER A 118 26.82 -13.61 5.95
C SER A 118 27.50 -12.50 5.14
N GLU A 119 28.43 -12.87 4.26
CA GLU A 119 29.19 -11.93 3.44
C GLU A 119 28.50 -11.59 2.13
N SER A 120 27.54 -12.42 1.67
CA SER A 120 26.76 -12.14 0.46
C SER A 120 26.07 -10.77 0.53
N PRO A 121 26.41 -9.83 -0.36
CA PRO A 121 25.75 -8.52 -0.40
C PRO A 121 24.29 -8.63 -0.82
N GLU A 122 23.93 -9.59 -1.68
CA GLU A 122 22.56 -9.82 -2.15
C GLU A 122 21.66 -10.29 -1.01
N ILE A 123 22.12 -11.26 -0.21
CA ILE A 123 21.37 -11.77 0.95
C ILE A 123 21.18 -10.64 1.97
N ARG A 124 22.23 -9.88 2.28
CA ARG A 124 22.14 -8.75 3.23
C ARG A 124 21.18 -7.67 2.76
N MET A 125 21.22 -7.31 1.47
CA MET A 125 20.30 -6.33 0.90
C MET A 125 18.85 -6.81 0.99
N ALA A 126 18.61 -8.06 0.61
CA ALA A 126 17.27 -8.62 0.61
C ALA A 126 16.70 -8.77 2.04
N GLU A 127 17.51 -9.21 3.02
CA GLU A 127 17.12 -9.22 4.44
C GLU A 127 16.84 -7.82 4.99
N THR A 128 17.57 -6.80 4.52
CA THR A 128 17.32 -5.41 4.89
C THR A 128 15.95 -4.96 4.39
N VAL A 129 15.63 -5.23 3.12
CA VAL A 129 14.31 -4.93 2.53
C VAL A 129 13.19 -5.60 3.32
N LEU A 130 13.33 -6.89 3.65
CA LEU A 130 12.35 -7.63 4.45
C LEU A 130 12.17 -7.01 5.85
N LYS A 131 13.26 -6.65 6.53
CA LYS A 131 13.21 -6.00 7.85
C LYS A 131 12.56 -4.62 7.81
N THR A 132 12.76 -3.85 6.74
CA THR A 132 12.14 -2.53 6.58
C THR A 132 10.66 -2.63 6.23
N GLY A 133 10.26 -3.58 5.38
CA GLY A 133 8.86 -3.77 4.98
C GLY A 133 7.94 -4.12 6.16
N MET A 134 8.43 -4.89 7.13
CA MET A 134 7.69 -5.27 8.34
C MET A 134 7.47 -4.15 9.36
N LYS A 135 8.13 -2.99 9.23
CA LYS A 135 7.97 -1.85 10.17
C LYS A 135 6.94 -0.81 9.70
N SER A 136 6.39 -1.00 8.51
CA SER A 136 5.47 -0.08 7.85
C SER A 136 3.99 -0.43 8.06
N GLU A 137 3.72 -1.56 8.73
CA GLU A 137 2.39 -1.99 9.21
C GLU A 137 2.26 -1.70 10.70
#